data_AF-A0A512B771-F1
#
_entry.id   AF-A0A512B771-F1
#
_cell.length_a   1.000
_cell.length_b   1.000
_cell.length_c   1.000
_cell.angle_alpha   90.00
_cell.angle_beta   90.00
_cell.angle_gamma   90.00
#
_symmetry.space_group_name_H-M   'P 1'
#
loop_
_entity.id
_entity.type
_entity.pdbx_description
1 polymer ?
#
loop_
_entity_poly.entity_id
_entity_poly.type
_entity_poly.pdbx_seq_one_letter_code
_entity_poly.pdbx_strand_id
1 'polypeptide(L)'
;MEQIIALVTLILLEVVLGLDNIIFISIIAAKLPAHQQKKARRLGIMLAMVLRLALLTIISIILKLQGELFSIFGNSISSKDVILILGGLFLLYKSSSEIYHKIEGEEGDASTSLKATSFKSTIIQILILDLVFSVDSIITAVGMVNELWIMYAAVIITVGIMLFASEPISAFINKHPAFKMLALSFLLLIGVSLIGEGLNFNIPKGYIYFAIAFSLAVDVLQMKMHKPKQSKVQLHEHYLQGEEKVEKDIL
;
A
#
# COMPACT_ATOMS: atom_id res chain seq x y z
N MET A 1 8.42 -28.69 -17.13
CA MET A 1 8.97 -27.35 -17.43
C MET A 1 7.89 -26.29 -17.36
N GLU A 2 6.70 -26.53 -17.94
CA GLU A 2 5.56 -25.60 -17.93
C GLU A 2 5.11 -25.16 -16.53
N GLN A 3 5.02 -26.08 -15.56
CA GLN A 3 4.62 -25.75 -14.19
C GLN A 3 5.60 -24.79 -13.47
N ILE A 4 6.90 -24.90 -13.76
CA ILE A 4 7.91 -24.01 -13.19
C ILE A 4 7.80 -22.62 -13.82
N ILE A 5 7.58 -22.55 -15.13
CA ILE A 5 7.37 -21.27 -15.83
C ILE A 5 6.11 -20.60 -15.30
N ALA A 6 5.02 -21.35 -15.13
CA ALA A 6 3.78 -20.88 -14.54
C ALA A 6 3.99 -20.34 -13.11
N LEU A 7 4.67 -21.11 -12.25
CA LEU A 7 5.01 -20.68 -10.88
C LEU A 7 5.82 -19.38 -10.88
N VAL A 8 6.89 -19.30 -11.68
CA VAL A 8 7.72 -18.10 -11.77
C VAL A 8 6.92 -16.91 -12.28
N THR A 9 6.06 -17.11 -13.28
CA THR A 9 5.21 -16.05 -13.84
C THR A 9 4.23 -15.54 -12.79
N LEU A 10 3.59 -16.44 -12.04
CA LEU A 10 2.71 -16.06 -10.94
C LEU A 10 3.44 -15.32 -9.85
N ILE A 11 4.62 -15.78 -9.42
CA ILE A 11 5.43 -15.08 -8.41
C ILE A 11 5.76 -13.68 -8.89
N LEU A 12 6.18 -13.51 -10.15
CA LEU A 12 6.50 -12.19 -10.70
C LEU A 12 5.28 -11.27 -10.71
N LEU A 13 4.14 -11.76 -11.18
CA LEU A 13 2.90 -10.98 -11.19
C LEU A 13 2.44 -10.64 -9.78
N GLU A 14 2.47 -11.59 -8.84
CA GLU A 14 2.10 -11.34 -7.46
C GLU A 14 3.07 -10.40 -6.74
N VAL A 15 4.37 -10.42 -7.05
CA VAL A 15 5.34 -9.47 -6.49
C VAL A 15 5.07 -8.06 -7.03
N VAL A 16 4.83 -7.92 -8.34
CA VAL A 16 4.52 -6.62 -8.97
C VAL A 16 3.21 -6.06 -8.41
N LEU A 17 2.17 -6.89 -8.32
CA LEU A 17 0.87 -6.53 -7.73
C LEU A 17 0.95 -6.30 -6.21
N GLY A 18 1.73 -7.10 -5.50
CA GLY A 18 1.88 -7.08 -4.05
C GLY A 18 2.77 -5.93 -3.54
N LEU A 19 3.46 -5.24 -4.44
CA LEU A 19 4.25 -4.05 -4.11
C LEU A 19 3.37 -2.93 -3.53
N ASP A 20 2.15 -2.79 -4.04
CA ASP A 20 1.18 -1.82 -3.51
C ASP A 20 0.71 -2.22 -2.11
N ASN A 21 0.51 -3.52 -1.84
CA ASN A 21 0.11 -4.04 -0.54
C ASN A 21 1.17 -3.74 0.53
N ILE A 22 2.46 -3.95 0.24
CA ILE A 22 3.54 -3.69 1.20
C ILE A 22 3.77 -2.19 1.46
N ILE A 23 3.62 -1.36 0.42
CA ILE A 23 3.66 0.11 0.56
C ILE A 23 2.54 0.55 1.51
N PHE A 24 1.34 0.02 1.28
CA PHE A 24 0.17 0.37 2.06
C PHE A 24 0.28 -0.07 3.53
N ILE A 25 0.72 -1.31 3.77
CA ILE A 25 1.03 -1.82 5.12
C ILE A 25 2.05 -0.91 5.82
N SER A 26 3.08 -0.46 5.09
CA SER A 26 4.11 0.44 5.62
C SER A 26 3.55 1.81 5.99
N ILE A 27 2.64 2.37 5.18
CA ILE A 27 1.97 3.65 5.41
C ILE A 27 1.09 3.61 6.66
N ILE A 28 0.27 2.56 6.84
CA ILE A 28 -0.55 2.44 8.05
C ILE A 28 0.33 2.20 9.26
N ALA A 29 1.29 1.28 9.17
CA ALA A 29 2.16 0.95 10.29
C ALA A 29 2.97 2.16 10.78
N ALA A 30 3.30 3.11 9.90
CA ALA A 30 3.98 4.35 10.24
C ALA A 30 3.18 5.27 11.20
N LYS A 31 1.86 5.04 11.36
CA LYS A 31 1.01 5.78 12.32
C LYS A 31 1.16 5.28 13.76
N LEU A 32 1.78 4.12 13.95
CA LEU A 32 2.06 3.56 15.28
C LEU A 32 3.34 4.16 15.88
N PRO A 33 3.51 4.13 17.21
CA PRO A 33 4.79 4.43 17.84
C PRO A 33 5.93 3.62 17.23
N ALA A 34 7.11 4.23 17.07
CA ALA A 34 8.26 3.65 16.34
C ALA A 34 8.58 2.20 16.75
N HIS A 35 8.48 1.88 18.06
CA HIS A 35 8.75 0.55 18.60
C HIS A 35 7.74 -0.53 18.15
N GLN A 36 6.53 -0.15 17.73
CA GLN A 36 5.48 -1.08 17.31
C GLN A 36 5.42 -1.29 15.79
N GLN A 37 5.95 -0.36 14.99
CA GLN A 37 5.75 -0.36 13.55
C GLN A 37 6.30 -1.63 12.88
N LYS A 38 7.52 -2.05 13.24
CA LYS A 38 8.14 -3.28 12.71
C LYS A 38 7.32 -4.52 13.06
N LYS A 39 6.82 -4.60 14.30
CA LYS A 39 5.96 -5.70 14.73
C LYS A 39 4.64 -5.69 13.98
N ALA A 40 4.03 -4.52 13.78
CA ALA A 40 2.78 -4.37 13.06
C ALA A 40 2.90 -4.79 11.58
N ARG A 41 3.99 -4.40 10.90
CA ARG A 41 4.26 -4.82 9.51
C ARG A 41 4.39 -6.32 9.40
N ARG A 42 5.28 -6.93 10.20
CA ARG A 42 5.54 -8.38 10.15
C ARG A 42 4.29 -9.19 10.50
N LEU A 43 3.60 -8.82 11.58
CA LEU A 43 2.38 -9.51 12.00
C LEU A 43 1.26 -9.30 10.96
N GLY A 44 1.10 -8.08 10.44
CA GLY A 44 0.14 -7.76 9.40
C GLY A 44 0.36 -8.60 8.15
N ILE A 45 1.59 -8.69 7.64
CA ILE A 45 1.95 -9.49 6.46
C ILE A 45 1.69 -10.98 6.71
N MET A 46 2.07 -11.51 7.88
CA MET A 46 1.83 -12.92 8.22
C MET A 46 0.33 -13.26 8.31
N LEU A 47 -0.45 -12.39 8.97
CA LEU A 47 -1.90 -12.58 9.08
C LEU A 47 -2.59 -12.41 7.72
N ALA A 48 -2.15 -11.45 6.91
CA ALA A 48 -2.61 -11.23 5.55
C ALA A 48 -2.37 -12.47 4.68
N MET A 49 -1.19 -13.10 4.77
CA MET A 49 -0.92 -14.37 4.08
C MET A 49 -1.92 -15.45 4.47
N VAL A 50 -2.16 -15.67 5.76
CA VAL A 50 -3.14 -16.68 6.21
C VAL A 50 -4.52 -16.39 5.64
N LEU A 51 -4.96 -15.13 5.71
CA LEU A 51 -6.24 -14.71 5.14
C LEU A 51 -6.30 -14.92 3.63
N ARG A 52 -5.21 -14.64 2.92
CA ARG A 52 -5.09 -14.81 1.47
C ARG A 52 -5.13 -16.27 1.05
N LEU A 53 -4.45 -17.17 1.76
CA LEU A 53 -4.52 -18.62 1.50
C LEU A 53 -5.93 -19.16 1.80
N ALA A 54 -6.58 -18.68 2.86
CA ALA A 54 -7.96 -19.03 3.16
C ALA A 54 -8.92 -18.54 2.05
N LEU A 55 -8.77 -17.30 1.61
CA LEU A 55 -9.58 -16.73 0.53
C LEU A 55 -9.35 -17.47 -0.80
N LEU A 56 -8.11 -17.81 -1.13
CA LEU A 56 -7.77 -18.63 -2.30
C LEU A 56 -8.48 -19.98 -2.24
N THR A 57 -8.52 -20.62 -1.08
CA THR A 57 -9.25 -21.89 -0.88
C THR A 57 -10.74 -21.70 -1.15
N ILE A 58 -11.36 -20.68 -0.55
CA ILE A 58 -12.79 -20.38 -0.68
C ILE A 58 -13.15 -20.09 -2.14
N ILE A 59 -12.41 -19.21 -2.80
CA ILE A 59 -12.64 -18.84 -4.22
C ILE A 59 -12.46 -20.06 -5.13
N SER A 60 -11.41 -20.86 -4.91
CA SER A 60 -11.16 -22.07 -5.70
C SER A 60 -12.30 -23.08 -5.60
N ILE A 61 -12.90 -23.23 -4.41
CA ILE A 61 -14.08 -24.10 -4.21
C ILE A 61 -15.29 -23.52 -4.93
N ILE A 62 -15.56 -22.21 -4.78
CA ILE A 62 -16.69 -21.54 -5.43
C ILE A 62 -16.61 -21.70 -6.95
N LEU A 63 -15.45 -21.47 -7.56
CA LEU A 63 -15.28 -21.56 -9.02
C LEU A 63 -15.46 -22.99 -9.55
N LYS A 64 -15.02 -24.00 -8.79
CA LYS A 64 -15.32 -25.41 -9.13
C LYS A 64 -16.81 -25.71 -9.09
N LEU A 65 -17.54 -25.19 -8.11
CA LEU A 65 -18.99 -25.40 -7.95
C LEU A 65 -19.83 -24.60 -8.97
N GLN A 66 -19.37 -23.40 -9.37
CA GLN A 66 -20.07 -22.57 -10.36
C GLN A 66 -20.08 -23.21 -11.75
N GLY A 67 -19.08 -24.01 -12.11
CA GLY A 67 -19.06 -24.76 -13.37
C GLY A 67 -20.21 -25.76 -13.54
N GLU A 68 -20.87 -26.16 -12.45
CA GLU A 68 -21.94 -27.18 -12.48
C GLU A 68 -23.37 -26.60 -12.31
N LEU A 69 -23.53 -25.40 -11.73
CA LEU A 69 -24.84 -24.89 -11.30
C LEU A 69 -25.34 -23.62 -12.05
N PHE A 70 -24.48 -22.88 -12.74
CA PHE A 70 -24.81 -21.53 -13.24
C PHE A 70 -25.25 -21.43 -14.72
N SER A 71 -25.57 -22.55 -15.38
CA SER A 71 -26.12 -22.52 -16.76
C SER A 71 -27.57 -22.03 -16.85
N ILE A 72 -28.26 -21.73 -15.74
CA ILE A 72 -29.74 -21.67 -15.73
C ILE A 72 -30.35 -20.28 -15.46
N PHE A 73 -29.62 -19.30 -14.90
CA PHE A 73 -30.22 -17.98 -14.62
C PHE A 73 -29.38 -16.82 -15.16
N GLY A 74 -29.89 -16.23 -16.24
CA GLY A 74 -29.39 -14.97 -16.79
C GLY A 74 -29.73 -13.78 -15.88
N ASN A 75 -28.74 -12.87 -15.78
CA ASN A 75 -28.69 -11.57 -15.12
C ASN A 75 -28.20 -11.52 -13.66
N SER A 76 -27.27 -10.64 -13.26
CA SER A 76 -26.26 -9.83 -13.99
C SER A 76 -25.34 -9.08 -13.01
N ILE A 77 -25.23 -9.56 -11.75
CA ILE A 77 -24.28 -9.04 -10.75
C ILE A 77 -23.76 -10.24 -9.95
N SER A 78 -22.47 -10.55 -10.14
CA SER A 78 -21.79 -11.58 -9.37
C SER A 78 -21.53 -11.07 -7.95
N SER A 79 -21.47 -11.97 -6.97
CA SER A 79 -20.98 -11.62 -5.62
C SER A 79 -19.59 -10.99 -5.65
N LYS A 80 -18.78 -11.31 -6.68
CA LYS A 80 -17.53 -10.63 -7.02
C LYS A 80 -17.72 -9.13 -7.22
N ASP A 81 -18.70 -8.74 -8.03
CA ASP A 81 -18.90 -7.36 -8.47
C ASP A 81 -19.22 -6.45 -7.28
N VAL A 82 -20.04 -6.95 -6.36
CA VAL A 82 -20.35 -6.25 -5.10
C VAL A 82 -19.10 -6.03 -4.25
N ILE A 83 -18.25 -7.05 -4.11
CA ILE A 83 -17.01 -6.95 -3.34
C ILE A 83 -16.05 -5.94 -3.97
N LEU A 84 -15.92 -5.96 -5.30
CA LEU A 84 -15.05 -5.03 -6.03
C LEU A 84 -15.54 -3.58 -5.90
N ILE A 85 -16.85 -3.33 -6.05
CA ILE A 85 -17.41 -1.98 -5.90
C ILE A 85 -17.24 -1.47 -4.48
N LEU A 86 -17.59 -2.27 -3.47
CA LEU A 86 -17.45 -1.85 -2.07
C LEU A 86 -15.99 -1.64 -1.67
N GLY A 87 -15.10 -2.53 -2.11
CA GLY A 87 -13.67 -2.39 -1.91
C GLY A 87 -13.13 -1.13 -2.56
N GLY A 88 -13.50 -0.87 -3.82
CA GLY A 88 -13.08 0.34 -4.53
C GLY A 88 -13.61 1.63 -3.91
N LEU A 89 -14.88 1.68 -3.48
CA LEU A 89 -15.44 2.81 -2.75
C LEU A 89 -14.72 3.06 -1.43
N PHE A 90 -14.41 2.00 -0.69
CA PHE A 90 -13.63 2.08 0.54
C PHE A 90 -12.22 2.63 0.28
N LEU A 91 -11.54 2.18 -0.79
CA LEU A 91 -10.25 2.72 -1.20
C LEU A 91 -10.34 4.20 -1.57
N LEU A 92 -11.35 4.61 -2.35
CA LEU A 92 -11.54 6.00 -2.72
C LEU A 92 -11.71 6.89 -1.50
N TYR A 93 -12.61 6.51 -0.58
CA TYR A 93 -12.84 7.24 0.65
C TYR A 93 -11.56 7.34 1.50
N LYS A 94 -10.88 6.21 1.72
CA LYS A 94 -9.70 6.15 2.58
C LYS A 94 -8.52 6.94 2.01
N SER A 95 -8.26 6.81 0.72
CA SER A 95 -7.15 7.50 0.06
C SER A 95 -7.38 9.00 0.00
N SER A 96 -8.58 9.43 -0.41
CA SER A 96 -8.94 10.85 -0.44
C SER A 96 -8.89 11.47 0.95
N SER A 97 -9.41 10.78 1.96
CA SER A 97 -9.34 11.25 3.34
C SER A 97 -7.88 11.39 3.82
N GLU A 98 -7.01 10.42 3.51
CA GLU A 98 -5.60 10.50 3.90
C GLU A 98 -4.84 11.63 3.18
N ILE A 99 -5.12 11.82 1.89
CA ILE A 99 -4.57 12.92 1.08
C ILE A 99 -5.02 14.27 1.67
N TYR A 100 -6.31 14.42 1.95
CA TYR A 100 -6.89 15.63 2.53
C TYR A 100 -6.24 16.01 3.87
N HIS A 101 -6.17 15.07 4.83
CA HIS A 101 -5.52 15.31 6.12
C HIS A 101 -4.03 15.69 6.00
N LYS A 102 -3.34 15.23 4.95
CA LYS A 102 -1.94 15.56 4.71
C LYS A 102 -1.74 16.92 4.05
N ILE A 103 -2.71 17.39 3.28
CA ILE A 103 -2.67 18.69 2.63
C ILE A 103 -3.10 19.79 3.61
N GLU A 104 -4.13 19.55 4.42
CA GLU A 104 -4.62 20.52 5.40
C GLU A 104 -3.82 20.53 6.71
N GLY A 105 -3.14 19.42 7.06
CA GLY A 105 -2.37 19.28 8.30
C GLY A 105 -1.10 20.13 8.40
N GLU A 106 -0.81 21.02 7.44
CA GLU A 106 0.25 22.05 7.58
C GLU A 106 -0.26 23.36 8.22
N GLU A 107 -1.58 23.59 8.33
CA GLU A 107 -2.15 24.78 8.97
C GLU A 107 -3.00 24.41 10.20
N GLY A 108 -2.37 24.23 11.36
CA GLY A 108 -3.05 24.30 12.65
C GLY A 108 -2.92 23.08 13.57
N ASP A 109 -2.47 23.35 14.79
CA ASP A 109 -2.51 22.52 16.00
C ASP A 109 -1.60 21.29 16.11
N ALA A 110 -0.38 21.57 16.55
CA ALA A 110 0.51 20.66 17.27
C ALA A 110 -0.03 20.21 18.67
N SER A 111 -1.32 20.38 18.97
CA SER A 111 -1.90 20.10 20.29
C SER A 111 -3.17 19.26 20.30
N THR A 112 -3.72 18.88 19.16
CA THR A 112 -4.80 17.88 19.16
C THR A 112 -4.15 16.52 19.27
N SER A 113 -4.33 15.84 20.41
CA SER A 113 -3.86 14.49 20.65
C SER A 113 -4.03 13.65 19.37
N LEU A 114 -2.93 13.31 18.71
CA LEU A 114 -2.89 12.22 17.76
C LEU A 114 -3.53 11.05 18.51
N LYS A 115 -4.81 10.75 18.25
CA LYS A 115 -5.45 9.54 18.78
C LYS A 115 -4.52 8.43 18.34
N ALA A 116 -3.67 7.96 19.27
CA ALA A 116 -2.68 6.96 18.97
C ALA A 116 -3.43 5.82 18.33
N THR A 117 -3.20 5.60 17.04
CA THR A 117 -3.96 4.58 16.31
C THR A 117 -3.69 3.29 17.05
N SER A 118 -4.72 2.63 17.55
CA SER A 118 -4.52 1.42 18.34
C SER A 118 -3.85 0.37 17.46
N PHE A 119 -2.86 -0.34 18.00
CA PHE A 119 -2.19 -1.45 17.32
C PHE A 119 -3.20 -2.42 16.68
N LYS A 120 -4.28 -2.75 17.41
CA LYS A 120 -5.36 -3.61 16.92
C LYS A 120 -6.09 -3.00 15.72
N SER A 121 -6.39 -1.70 15.76
CA SER A 121 -7.02 -0.99 14.64
C SER A 121 -6.12 -0.99 13.40
N THR A 122 -4.81 -0.76 13.57
CA THR A 122 -3.83 -0.84 12.48
C THR A 122 -3.81 -2.23 11.83
N ILE A 123 -3.77 -3.29 12.62
CA ILE A 123 -3.81 -4.67 12.10
C ILE A 123 -5.12 -4.92 11.34
N ILE A 124 -6.27 -4.53 11.90
CA ILE A 124 -7.57 -4.72 11.22
C ILE A 124 -7.61 -3.97 9.89
N GLN A 125 -7.13 -2.72 9.84
CA GLN A 125 -7.08 -1.95 8.59
C GLN A 125 -6.20 -2.65 7.56
N ILE A 126 -5.01 -3.12 7.95
CA ILE A 126 -4.12 -3.91 7.08
C ILE A 126 -4.86 -5.12 6.49
N LEU A 127 -5.58 -5.89 7.32
CA LEU A 127 -6.29 -7.08 6.88
C LEU A 127 -7.46 -6.78 5.95
N ILE A 128 -8.23 -5.73 6.21
CA ILE A 128 -9.32 -5.30 5.33
C ILE A 128 -8.76 -4.89 3.97
N LEU A 129 -7.65 -4.17 3.97
CA LEU A 129 -7.05 -3.63 2.74
C LEU A 129 -6.38 -4.72 1.92
N ASP A 130 -5.69 -5.66 2.57
CA ASP A 130 -5.22 -6.86 1.92
C ASP A 130 -6.37 -7.70 1.36
N LEU A 131 -7.49 -7.85 2.09
CA LEU A 131 -8.65 -8.59 1.61
C LEU A 131 -9.17 -7.99 0.29
N VAL A 132 -9.37 -6.66 0.23
CA VAL A 132 -9.83 -5.98 -0.98
C VAL A 132 -8.89 -6.22 -2.16
N PHE A 133 -7.57 -6.09 -1.97
CA PHE A 133 -6.58 -6.31 -3.02
C PHE A 133 -6.38 -7.78 -3.39
N SER A 134 -6.55 -8.69 -2.43
CA SER A 134 -6.36 -10.12 -2.62
C SER A 134 -7.42 -10.71 -3.54
N VAL A 135 -8.64 -10.16 -3.56
CA VAL A 135 -9.72 -10.65 -4.43
C VAL A 135 -9.34 -10.56 -5.90
N ASP A 136 -8.89 -9.39 -6.37
CA ASP A 136 -8.51 -9.19 -7.78
C ASP A 136 -7.29 -10.04 -8.18
N SER A 137 -6.25 -10.05 -7.33
CA SER A 137 -5.04 -10.82 -7.60
C SER A 137 -5.28 -12.34 -7.58
N ILE A 138 -6.13 -12.86 -6.69
CA ILE A 138 -6.52 -14.28 -6.68
C ILE A 138 -7.34 -14.63 -7.91
N ILE A 139 -8.31 -13.79 -8.30
CA ILE A 139 -9.13 -14.07 -9.50
C ILE A 139 -8.25 -14.11 -10.74
N THR A 140 -7.29 -13.20 -10.84
CA THR A 140 -6.29 -13.21 -11.92
C THR A 140 -5.45 -14.50 -11.88
N ALA A 141 -4.97 -14.91 -10.69
CA ALA A 141 -4.19 -16.13 -10.52
C ALA A 141 -4.94 -17.39 -10.96
N VAL A 142 -6.20 -17.55 -10.51
CA VAL A 142 -7.04 -18.70 -10.87
C VAL A 142 -7.38 -18.69 -12.37
N GLY A 143 -7.44 -17.52 -13.01
CA GLY A 143 -7.60 -17.40 -14.46
C GLY A 143 -6.37 -17.78 -15.28
N MET A 144 -5.18 -17.82 -14.67
CA MET A 144 -3.92 -18.10 -15.37
C MET A 144 -3.43 -19.54 -15.19
N VAL A 145 -3.68 -20.17 -14.05
CA VAL A 145 -3.14 -21.50 -13.73
C VAL A 145 -4.18 -22.38 -13.03
N ASN A 146 -4.31 -23.60 -13.54
CA ASN A 146 -5.27 -24.60 -13.05
C ASN A 146 -4.80 -25.29 -11.76
N GLU A 147 -3.49 -25.36 -11.54
CA GLU A 147 -2.89 -26.12 -10.45
C GLU A 147 -2.90 -25.32 -9.14
N LEU A 148 -3.77 -25.72 -8.20
CA LEU A 148 -3.91 -25.03 -6.91
C LEU A 148 -2.60 -24.91 -6.13
N TRP A 149 -1.78 -25.97 -6.15
CA TRP A 149 -0.51 -25.98 -5.41
C TRP A 149 0.48 -24.93 -5.93
N ILE A 150 0.45 -24.60 -7.24
CA ILE A 150 1.27 -23.54 -7.83
C ILE A 150 0.85 -22.18 -7.27
N MET A 151 -0.46 -21.93 -7.16
CA MET A 151 -0.99 -20.69 -6.59
C MET A 151 -0.62 -20.54 -5.11
N TYR A 152 -0.77 -21.61 -4.30
CA TYR A 152 -0.36 -21.58 -2.90
C TYR A 152 1.15 -21.32 -2.75
N ALA A 153 1.97 -22.00 -3.55
CA ALA A 153 3.42 -21.81 -3.54
C ALA A 153 3.80 -20.38 -3.94
N ALA A 154 3.16 -19.81 -4.97
CA ALA A 154 3.38 -18.43 -5.38
C ALA A 154 3.09 -17.45 -4.25
N VAL A 155 1.92 -17.57 -3.60
CA VAL A 155 1.54 -16.69 -2.48
C VAL A 155 2.54 -16.77 -1.34
N ILE A 156 2.94 -17.98 -0.94
CA ILE A 156 3.88 -18.17 0.17
C ILE A 156 5.25 -17.58 -0.17
N ILE A 157 5.76 -17.82 -1.37
CA ILE A 157 7.07 -17.30 -1.81
C ILE A 157 7.02 -15.77 -1.91
N THR A 158 5.99 -15.20 -2.53
CA THR A 158 5.80 -13.76 -2.65
C THR A 158 5.70 -13.09 -1.29
N VAL A 159 4.95 -13.65 -0.35
CA VAL A 159 4.88 -13.15 1.02
C VAL A 159 6.25 -13.22 1.71
N GLY A 160 6.99 -14.31 1.52
CA GLY A 160 8.36 -14.42 2.00
C GLY A 160 9.22 -13.26 1.52
N ILE A 161 9.21 -12.96 0.22
CA ILE A 161 9.90 -11.82 -0.38
C ILE A 161 9.43 -10.51 0.26
N MET A 162 8.13 -10.31 0.43
CA MET A 162 7.57 -9.11 1.06
C MET A 162 8.04 -8.95 2.51
N LEU A 163 8.11 -10.01 3.31
CA LEU A 163 8.61 -9.92 4.70
C LEU A 163 10.02 -9.36 4.74
N PHE A 164 10.91 -9.85 3.87
CA PHE A 164 12.28 -9.35 3.76
C PHE A 164 12.32 -7.91 3.24
N ALA A 165 11.49 -7.56 2.26
CA ALA A 165 11.45 -6.23 1.66
C ALA A 165 10.72 -5.16 2.49
N SER A 166 9.90 -5.56 3.47
CA SER A 166 9.00 -4.65 4.22
C SER A 166 9.73 -3.59 5.02
N GLU A 167 10.89 -3.91 5.59
CA GLU A 167 11.71 -2.97 6.34
C GLU A 167 12.38 -1.91 5.46
N PRO A 168 13.14 -2.28 4.41
CA PRO A 168 13.75 -1.28 3.53
C PRO A 168 12.70 -0.43 2.80
N ILE A 169 11.60 -1.03 2.34
CA ILE A 169 10.49 -0.28 1.71
C ILE A 169 9.88 0.71 2.71
N SER A 170 9.60 0.29 3.94
CA SER A 170 9.06 1.19 4.96
C SER A 170 10.03 2.33 5.31
N ALA A 171 11.33 2.05 5.41
CA ALA A 171 12.32 3.08 5.68
C ALA A 171 12.41 4.10 4.54
N PHE A 172 12.32 3.63 3.29
CA PHE A 172 12.30 4.47 2.10
C PHE A 172 11.06 5.38 2.06
N ILE A 173 9.86 4.84 2.27
CA ILE A 173 8.60 5.60 2.29
C ILE A 173 8.64 6.69 3.38
N ASN A 174 9.16 6.35 4.56
CA ASN A 174 9.25 7.31 5.67
C ASN A 174 10.25 8.44 5.40
N LYS A 175 11.34 8.14 4.67
CA LYS A 175 12.36 9.13 4.29
C LYS A 175 11.91 10.04 3.14
N HIS A 176 10.94 9.60 2.33
CA HIS A 176 10.52 10.27 1.11
C HIS A 176 9.00 10.55 1.12
N PRO A 177 8.57 11.70 1.68
CA PRO A 177 7.15 12.06 1.78
C PRO A 177 6.41 12.12 0.44
N ALA A 178 7.08 12.51 -0.65
CA ALA A 178 6.53 12.52 -2.01
C ALA A 178 6.07 11.11 -2.43
N PHE A 179 6.89 10.10 -2.15
CA PHE A 179 6.56 8.70 -2.42
C PHE A 179 5.33 8.22 -1.62
N LYS A 180 5.15 8.72 -0.39
CA LYS A 180 3.93 8.44 0.39
C LYS A 180 2.68 9.02 -0.26
N MET A 181 2.76 10.23 -0.85
CA MET A 181 1.65 10.81 -1.60
C MET A 181 1.36 10.01 -2.87
N LEU A 182 2.41 9.64 -3.60
CA LEU A 182 2.30 8.82 -4.80
C LEU A 182 1.59 7.49 -4.54
N ALA A 183 1.94 6.81 -3.44
CA ALA A 183 1.29 5.59 -3.01
C ALA A 183 -0.22 5.75 -2.72
N LEU A 184 -0.62 6.87 -2.11
CA LEU A 184 -2.04 7.18 -1.87
C LEU A 184 -2.78 7.47 -3.18
N SER A 185 -2.11 8.08 -4.15
CA SER A 185 -2.66 8.26 -5.50
C SER A 185 -2.83 6.93 -6.25
N PHE A 186 -1.92 5.96 -6.07
CA PHE A 186 -2.11 4.61 -6.61
C PHE A 186 -3.30 3.91 -5.97
N LEU A 187 -3.49 4.08 -4.66
CA LEU A 187 -4.65 3.55 -3.94
C LEU A 187 -5.97 4.10 -4.49
N LEU A 188 -6.00 5.39 -4.86
CA LEU A 188 -7.14 6.00 -5.58
C LEU A 188 -7.34 5.34 -6.95
N LEU A 189 -6.28 5.23 -7.75
CA LEU A 189 -6.34 4.65 -9.09
C LEU A 189 -6.86 3.21 -9.07
N ILE A 190 -6.38 2.40 -8.13
CA ILE A 190 -6.87 1.03 -7.93
C ILE A 190 -8.33 1.05 -7.47
N GLY A 191 -8.71 1.96 -6.56
CA GLY A 191 -10.10 2.14 -6.15
C GLY A 191 -11.06 2.40 -7.31
N VAL A 192 -10.66 3.27 -8.26
CA VAL A 192 -11.39 3.50 -9.51
C VAL A 192 -11.43 2.24 -10.36
N SER A 193 -10.31 1.52 -10.51
CA SER A 193 -10.26 0.28 -11.28
C SER A 193 -11.21 -0.79 -10.76
N LEU A 194 -11.25 -1.01 -9.44
CA LEU A 194 -12.12 -2.00 -8.82
C LEU A 194 -13.60 -1.66 -9.01
N ILE A 195 -13.97 -0.37 -8.91
CA ILE A 195 -15.35 0.06 -9.22
C ILE A 195 -15.66 -0.19 -10.70
N GLY A 196 -14.73 0.15 -11.61
CA GLY A 196 -14.87 -0.12 -13.04
C GLY A 196 -15.12 -1.60 -13.30
N GLU A 197 -14.27 -2.47 -12.77
CA GLU A 197 -14.36 -3.92 -12.94
C GLU A 197 -15.67 -4.49 -12.37
N GLY A 198 -16.10 -4.04 -11.18
CA GLY A 198 -17.38 -4.46 -10.61
C GLY A 198 -18.60 -3.92 -11.37
N LEU A 199 -18.46 -2.84 -12.13
CA LEU A 199 -19.47 -2.34 -13.07
C LEU A 199 -19.33 -2.96 -14.47
N ASN A 200 -18.51 -4.00 -14.63
CA ASN A 200 -18.18 -4.66 -15.90
C ASN A 200 -17.45 -3.76 -16.92
N PHE A 201 -16.90 -2.63 -16.49
CA PHE A 201 -15.98 -1.81 -17.26
C PHE A 201 -14.54 -2.28 -17.01
N ASN A 202 -14.05 -3.15 -17.89
CA ASN A 202 -12.69 -3.66 -17.80
C ASN A 202 -11.68 -2.60 -18.23
N ILE A 203 -10.95 -2.04 -17.27
CA ILE A 203 -9.76 -1.23 -17.54
C ILE A 203 -8.57 -2.18 -17.73
N PRO A 204 -7.90 -2.17 -18.89
CA PRO A 204 -6.73 -3.01 -19.08
C PRO A 204 -5.64 -2.71 -18.06
N LYS A 205 -5.25 -3.72 -17.28
CA LYS A 205 -4.29 -3.59 -16.16
C LYS A 205 -2.95 -2.97 -16.60
N GLY A 206 -2.56 -3.18 -17.86
CA GLY A 206 -1.37 -2.56 -18.45
C GLY A 206 -1.36 -1.03 -18.37
N TYR A 207 -2.51 -0.36 -18.48
CA TYR A 207 -2.60 1.09 -18.32
C TYR A 207 -2.35 1.53 -16.88
N ILE A 208 -2.85 0.76 -15.91
CA ILE A 208 -2.66 1.03 -14.49
C ILE A 208 -1.18 0.85 -14.13
N TYR A 209 -0.59 -0.27 -14.54
CA TYR A 209 0.83 -0.54 -14.29
C TYR A 209 1.75 0.46 -14.99
N PHE A 210 1.40 0.88 -16.21
CA PHE A 210 2.14 1.93 -16.90
C PHE A 210 2.05 3.25 -16.15
N ALA A 211 0.86 3.66 -15.69
CA ALA A 211 0.69 4.89 -14.90
C ALA A 211 1.50 4.84 -13.59
N ILE A 212 1.49 3.71 -12.89
CA ILE A 212 2.29 3.47 -11.67
C ILE A 212 3.79 3.59 -12.00
N ALA A 213 4.27 2.82 -12.98
CA ALA A 213 5.68 2.80 -13.35
C ALA A 213 6.19 4.16 -13.86
N PHE A 214 5.40 4.84 -14.69
CA PHE A 214 5.71 6.19 -15.18
C PHE A 214 5.80 7.18 -14.03
N SER A 215 4.84 7.18 -13.11
CA SER A 215 4.83 8.12 -11.99
C SER A 215 5.99 7.86 -11.03
N LEU A 216 6.34 6.59 -10.78
CA LEU A 216 7.55 6.21 -10.04
C LEU A 216 8.81 6.68 -10.75
N ALA A 217 8.90 6.53 -12.07
CA ALA A 217 10.05 7.01 -12.83
C ALA A 217 10.20 8.52 -12.74
N VAL A 218 9.09 9.28 -12.86
CA VAL A 218 9.07 10.74 -12.71
C VAL A 218 9.50 11.14 -11.29
N ASP A 219 8.99 10.48 -10.24
CA ASP A 219 9.37 10.76 -8.86
C ASP A 219 10.87 10.50 -8.63
N VAL A 220 11.41 9.38 -9.14
CA VAL A 220 12.84 9.06 -9.08
C VAL A 220 13.69 10.11 -9.81
N LEU A 221 13.24 10.58 -10.99
CA LEU A 221 13.92 11.66 -11.71
C LEU A 221 13.86 12.97 -10.91
N GLN A 222 12.72 13.30 -10.32
CA GLN A 222 12.54 14.49 -9.50
C GLN A 222 13.45 14.47 -8.27
N MET A 223 13.59 13.32 -7.61
CA MET A 223 14.51 13.11 -6.49
C MET A 223 15.98 13.27 -6.90
N LYS A 224 16.35 12.81 -8.10
CA LYS A 224 17.72 12.98 -8.63
C LYS A 224 18.02 14.44 -8.97
N MET A 225 17.03 15.18 -9.46
CA MET A 225 17.15 16.60 -9.80
C MET A 225 17.19 17.49 -8.57
N HIS A 226 16.36 17.20 -7.56
CA HIS A 226 16.33 17.91 -6.29
C HIS A 226 17.26 17.24 -5.28
N LYS A 227 18.57 17.37 -5.47
CA LYS A 227 19.53 17.13 -4.37
C LYS A 227 19.16 18.08 -3.21
N PRO A 228 19.21 17.62 -1.94
CA PRO A 228 18.94 18.51 -0.81
C PRO A 228 19.89 19.70 -0.92
N LYS A 229 19.34 20.92 -0.85
CA LYS A 229 20.13 22.13 -0.62
C LYS A 229 21.01 21.83 0.60
N GLN A 230 22.33 21.79 0.38
CA GLN A 230 23.31 21.62 1.44
C GLN A 230 22.99 22.59 2.58
N SER A 231 23.20 22.10 3.80
CA SER A 231 23.01 22.75 5.10
C SER A 231 22.98 24.27 5.03
N LYS A 232 21.95 24.88 5.64
CA LYS A 232 22.04 26.28 6.08
C LYS A 232 23.40 26.45 6.76
N VAL A 233 24.22 27.33 6.18
CA VAL A 233 25.55 27.71 6.66
C VAL A 233 25.45 27.95 8.16
N GLN A 234 26.24 27.23 8.97
CA GLN A 234 26.44 27.61 10.36
C GLN A 234 27.13 28.96 10.35
N LEU A 235 26.37 30.03 10.61
CA LEU A 235 26.91 31.33 10.90
C LEU A 235 27.83 31.13 12.11
N HIS A 236 29.14 31.27 11.89
CA HIS A 236 30.06 31.43 12.98
C HIS A 236 29.68 32.76 13.64
N GLU A 237 29.16 32.73 14.85
CA GLU A 237 29.11 33.92 15.69
C GLU A 237 30.55 34.36 15.95
N HIS A 238 30.99 35.37 15.22
CA HIS A 238 32.15 36.14 15.62
C HIS A 238 31.75 36.94 16.87
N TYR A 239 32.27 36.52 18.01
CA TYR A 239 32.25 37.25 19.27
C TYR A 239 32.50 38.75 19.11
N LEU A 240 31.73 39.58 19.83
CA LEU A 240 32.27 40.74 20.52
C LEU A 240 32.07 40.54 22.02
N GLN A 241 33.07 39.91 22.63
CA GLN A 241 33.26 39.91 24.08
C GLN A 241 33.74 41.31 24.46
N GLY A 242 32.84 42.22 24.88
CA GLY A 242 33.28 43.58 25.20
C GLY A 242 32.28 44.62 25.70
N GLU A 243 30.96 44.43 25.62
CA GLU A 243 30.00 45.50 25.98
C GLU A 243 29.11 45.19 27.19
N GLU A 244 29.52 44.26 28.05
CA GLU A 244 28.85 44.02 29.34
C GLU A 244 29.58 44.76 30.50
N LYS A 245 29.89 46.06 30.34
CA LYS A 245 30.45 46.85 31.46
C LYS A 245 30.45 48.38 31.29
N VAL A 246 29.37 49.03 30.84
CA VAL A 246 29.26 50.51 30.94
C VAL A 246 27.87 51.03 31.34
N GLU A 247 27.04 50.24 32.04
CA GLU A 247 25.76 50.77 32.56
C GLU A 247 25.51 50.35 34.01
N LYS A 248 26.52 50.57 34.86
CA LYS A 248 26.34 50.57 36.33
C LYS A 248 26.92 51.79 37.05
N ASP A 249 27.51 52.74 36.35
CA ASP A 249 28.10 53.95 36.96
C ASP A 249 27.66 55.24 36.25
N ILE A 250 26.35 55.44 36.11
CA ILE A 250 25.83 56.81 35.99
C ILE A 250 24.61 56.94 36.91
N LEU A 251 24.88 57.69 37.98
CA LEU A 251 23.95 58.32 38.92
C LEU A 251 22.72 58.95 38.26
#